data_AF-A0A2E2VSC6-F1
#
_entry.id   AF-A0A2E2VSC6-F1
#
_cell.length_a   1.000
_cell.length_b   1.000
_cell.length_c   1.000
_cell.angle_alpha   90.00
_cell.angle_beta   90.00
_cell.angle_gamma   90.00
#
_symmetry.space_group_name_H-M   'P 1'
#
loop_
_entity.id
_entity.type
_entity.pdbx_description
1 polymer ?
#
loop_
_entity_poly.entity_id
_entity_poly.type
_entity_poly.pdbx_seq_one_letter_code
_entity_poly.pdbx_strand_id
1 'polypeptide(L)'
;MDIFKKLFTAVRGGTREIGEAIVDSQSMRIFEQEIEDAKKSLEEAKDGLTEVVARKMASERQYKALQTEIAENEGYAAKALDKGDETLALEVAGKIAELEANAAEIQGHINAYETHAETLKQQIHRAEQQIAEHERELTMVKTQESVHKATEAVTQSVTMNQSSLGSARESLERIKKKQQLRQDKVVAGEQLHAEFSGSELDKKLTDAGIKGEASKAEDVLARLKAKQNG
;
A
#
# COMPACT_ATOMS: atom_id res chain seq x y z
N MET A 1 16.53 -17.33 21.46
CA MET A 1 17.32 -16.09 21.62
C MET A 1 16.73 -15.02 20.72
N ASP A 2 16.00 -14.09 21.36
CA ASP A 2 15.96 -12.65 21.08
C ASP A 2 15.76 -12.16 19.63
N ILE A 3 14.53 -12.32 19.11
CA ILE A 3 14.03 -11.62 17.91
C ILE A 3 13.71 -10.15 18.28
N PHE A 4 13.27 -9.90 19.52
CA PHE A 4 13.00 -8.57 20.07
C PHE A 4 14.25 -7.66 20.13
N LYS A 5 15.45 -8.20 20.40
CA LYS A 5 16.71 -7.42 20.28
C LYS A 5 17.07 -6.97 18.86
N LYS A 6 16.56 -7.64 17.81
CA LYS A 6 16.86 -7.26 16.42
C LYS A 6 16.00 -6.10 15.93
N LEU A 7 14.75 -6.00 16.39
CA LEU A 7 13.90 -4.83 16.12
C LEU A 7 14.41 -3.58 16.88
N PHE A 8 14.93 -3.76 18.09
CA PHE A 8 15.40 -2.63 18.91
C PHE A 8 16.72 -2.01 18.43
N THR A 9 17.49 -2.70 17.59
CA THR A 9 18.76 -2.17 17.06
C THR A 9 18.55 -1.23 15.86
N ALA A 10 17.35 -1.17 15.27
CA ALA A 10 17.04 -0.28 14.15
C ALA A 10 16.66 1.15 14.58
N VAL A 11 16.22 1.38 15.82
CA VAL A 11 15.63 2.68 16.23
C VAL A 11 16.66 3.65 16.85
N ARG A 12 17.85 3.16 17.27
CA ARG A 12 18.86 4.04 17.91
C ARG A 12 19.89 4.63 16.93
N GLY A 13 19.88 4.22 15.67
CA GLY A 13 20.82 4.64 14.63
C GLY A 13 20.20 5.60 13.62
N GLY A 14 19.79 6.78 14.05
CA GLY A 14 19.40 7.84 13.12
C GLY A 14 20.62 8.35 12.36
N THR A 15 20.92 7.79 11.19
CA THR A 15 21.60 8.48 10.07
C THR A 15 21.66 7.58 8.84
N ARG A 16 21.15 8.14 7.72
CA ARG A 16 21.50 7.88 6.32
C ARG A 16 21.18 6.48 5.76
N GLU A 17 20.37 6.54 4.70
CA GLU A 17 20.12 5.50 3.70
C GLU A 17 19.28 4.32 4.20
N ILE A 18 17.96 4.53 4.15
CA ILE A 18 16.97 3.45 4.02
C ILE A 18 17.29 2.75 2.69
N GLY A 19 18.20 1.78 2.74
CA GLY A 19 18.47 0.86 1.65
C GLY A 19 17.20 0.07 1.38
N GLU A 20 16.70 0.20 0.14
CA GLU A 20 15.67 -0.59 -0.53
C GLU A 20 14.82 -1.48 0.38
N ALA A 21 13.68 -0.93 0.80
CA ALA A 21 12.63 -1.66 1.51
C ALA A 21 11.98 -2.69 0.56
N ILE A 22 12.69 -3.78 0.27
CA ILE A 22 12.07 -5.05 -0.05
C ILE A 22 11.59 -5.61 1.28
N VAL A 23 10.41 -5.17 1.72
CA VAL A 23 9.72 -5.87 2.79
C VAL A 23 9.23 -7.17 2.18
N ASP A 24 9.81 -8.29 2.58
CA ASP A 24 9.34 -9.59 2.12
C ASP A 24 7.88 -9.74 2.53
N SER A 25 7.01 -10.03 1.57
CA SER A 25 5.57 -10.25 1.76
C SER A 25 5.24 -11.18 2.94
N GLN A 26 6.15 -12.12 3.26
CA GLN A 26 6.02 -13.00 4.41
C GLN A 26 6.18 -12.27 5.74
N SER A 27 7.10 -11.31 5.83
CA SER A 27 7.35 -10.52 7.04
C SER A 27 6.16 -9.64 7.41
N MET A 28 5.48 -9.04 6.41
CA MET A 28 4.25 -8.26 6.64
C MET A 28 3.10 -9.14 7.14
N ARG A 29 2.94 -10.32 6.57
CA ARG A 29 1.93 -11.29 7.01
C ARG A 29 2.20 -11.79 8.43
N ILE A 30 3.46 -12.04 8.78
CA ILE A 30 3.84 -12.43 10.15
C ILE A 30 3.50 -11.30 11.12
N PHE A 31 3.87 -10.06 10.80
CA PHE A 31 3.58 -8.90 11.66
C PHE A 31 2.07 -8.67 11.84
N GLU A 32 1.29 -8.81 10.76
CA GLU A 32 -0.18 -8.75 10.82
C GLU A 32 -0.75 -9.85 11.75
N GLN A 33 -0.23 -11.07 11.66
CA GLN A 33 -0.63 -12.15 12.56
C GLN A 33 -0.24 -11.86 14.01
N GLU A 34 0.95 -11.32 14.26
CA GLU A 34 1.40 -10.95 15.62
C GLU A 34 0.50 -9.86 16.23
N ILE A 35 0.03 -8.90 15.43
CA ILE A 35 -0.96 -7.91 15.87
C ILE A 35 -2.29 -8.57 16.24
N GLU A 36 -2.80 -9.48 15.42
CA GLU A 36 -4.05 -10.21 15.71
C GLU A 36 -3.92 -11.11 16.94
N ASP A 37 -2.80 -11.80 17.10
CA ASP A 37 -2.50 -12.60 18.29
C ASP A 37 -2.44 -11.71 19.54
N ALA A 38 -1.81 -10.54 19.45
CA ALA A 38 -1.74 -9.57 20.54
C ALA A 38 -3.12 -9.02 20.91
N LYS A 39 -4.00 -8.76 19.94
CA LYS A 39 -5.41 -8.38 20.20
C LYS A 39 -6.17 -9.46 20.93
N LYS A 40 -5.96 -10.73 20.56
CA LYS A 40 -6.59 -11.85 21.24
C LYS A 40 -6.11 -11.96 22.69
N SER A 41 -4.81 -11.87 22.94
CA SER A 41 -4.27 -11.86 24.30
C SER A 41 -4.73 -10.65 25.11
N LEU A 42 -4.95 -9.49 24.45
CA LEU A 42 -5.52 -8.32 25.09
C LEU A 42 -6.97 -8.57 25.54
N GLU A 43 -7.78 -9.27 24.73
CA GLU A 43 -9.14 -9.65 25.12
C GLU A 43 -9.14 -10.62 26.31
N GLU A 44 -8.26 -11.63 26.29
CA GLU A 44 -8.08 -12.55 27.42
C GLU A 44 -7.67 -11.79 28.71
N ALA A 45 -6.84 -10.75 28.58
CA ALA A 45 -6.47 -9.90 29.72
C ALA A 45 -7.65 -9.07 30.25
N LYS A 46 -8.54 -8.58 29.37
CA LYS A 46 -9.78 -7.87 29.75
C LYS A 46 -10.76 -8.79 30.47
N ASP A 47 -10.88 -10.03 30.03
CA ASP A 47 -11.66 -11.06 30.72
C ASP A 47 -11.09 -11.34 32.12
N GLY A 48 -9.77 -11.49 32.22
CA GLY A 48 -9.08 -11.65 33.51
C GLY A 48 -9.29 -10.47 34.46
N LEU A 49 -9.24 -9.23 33.94
CA LEU A 49 -9.57 -8.04 34.73
C LEU A 49 -11.02 -8.09 35.23
N THR A 50 -11.96 -8.49 34.37
CA THR A 50 -13.37 -8.63 34.73
C THR A 50 -13.56 -9.64 35.86
N GLU A 51 -12.85 -10.77 35.81
CA GLU A 51 -12.87 -11.77 36.88
C GLU A 51 -12.34 -11.21 38.21
N VAL A 52 -11.21 -10.48 38.19
CA VAL A 52 -10.63 -9.87 39.40
C VAL A 52 -11.61 -8.85 40.01
N VAL A 53 -12.24 -8.01 39.19
CA VAL A 53 -13.24 -7.05 39.67
C VAL A 53 -14.47 -7.76 40.24
N ALA A 54 -14.94 -8.83 39.60
CA ALA A 54 -16.05 -9.63 40.11
C ALA A 54 -15.73 -10.27 41.47
N ARG A 55 -14.51 -10.79 41.65
CA ARG A 55 -14.02 -11.31 42.94
C ARG A 55 -13.96 -10.22 44.00
N LYS A 56 -13.44 -9.03 43.67
CA LYS A 56 -13.46 -7.86 44.57
C LYS A 56 -14.88 -7.55 45.04
N MET A 57 -15.84 -7.45 44.11
CA MET A 57 -17.24 -7.16 44.44
C MET A 57 -17.89 -8.24 45.31
N ALA A 58 -17.52 -9.52 45.11
CA ALA A 58 -17.98 -10.61 45.97
C ALA A 58 -17.43 -10.45 47.40
N SER A 59 -16.13 -10.18 47.55
CA SER A 59 -15.50 -9.93 48.86
C SER A 59 -16.08 -8.68 49.54
N GLU A 60 -16.35 -7.60 48.81
CA GLU A 60 -17.00 -6.40 49.36
C GLU A 60 -18.41 -6.70 49.90
N ARG A 61 -19.18 -7.58 49.24
CA ARG A 61 -20.50 -8.01 49.74
C ARG A 61 -20.36 -8.84 51.02
N GLN A 62 -19.39 -9.75 51.07
CA GLN A 62 -19.10 -10.54 52.27
C GLN A 62 -18.66 -9.65 53.44
N TYR A 63 -17.77 -8.69 53.18
CA TYR A 63 -17.33 -7.72 54.17
C TYR A 63 -18.51 -6.92 54.73
N LYS A 64 -19.39 -6.40 53.86
CA LYS A 64 -20.60 -5.69 54.29
C LYS A 64 -21.53 -6.56 55.14
N ALA A 65 -21.69 -7.84 54.80
CA ALA A 65 -22.50 -8.76 55.60
C ALA A 65 -21.92 -8.96 57.01
N LEU A 66 -20.60 -9.15 57.12
CA LEU A 66 -19.92 -9.24 58.41
C LEU A 66 -20.06 -7.94 59.23
N GLN A 67 -19.93 -6.78 58.59
CA GLN A 67 -20.12 -5.49 59.26
C GLN A 67 -21.54 -5.31 59.82
N THR A 68 -22.55 -5.77 59.09
CA THR A 68 -23.93 -5.79 59.61
C THR A 68 -24.06 -6.75 60.81
N GLU A 69 -23.49 -7.96 60.72
CA GLU A 69 -23.53 -8.91 61.84
C GLU A 69 -22.80 -8.36 63.08
N ILE A 70 -21.65 -7.71 62.90
CA ILE A 70 -20.92 -7.03 63.98
C ILE A 70 -21.84 -6.00 64.66
N ALA A 71 -22.45 -5.08 63.89
CA ALA A 71 -23.32 -4.05 64.44
C ALA A 71 -24.56 -4.63 65.18
N GLU A 72 -25.11 -5.74 64.70
CA GLU A 72 -26.20 -6.43 65.39
C GLU A 72 -25.74 -7.01 66.74
N ASN A 73 -24.57 -7.66 66.77
CA ASN A 73 -24.00 -8.22 68.01
C ASN A 73 -23.57 -7.12 68.99
N GLU A 74 -23.06 -5.99 68.52
CA GLU A 74 -22.80 -4.81 69.36
C GLU A 74 -24.07 -4.33 70.06
N GLY A 75 -25.20 -4.30 69.33
CA GLY A 75 -26.50 -4.00 69.90
C GLY A 75 -26.97 -5.02 70.94
N TYR A 76 -26.62 -6.30 70.80
CA TYR A 76 -26.90 -7.33 71.80
C TYR A 76 -26.01 -7.20 73.04
N ALA A 77 -24.71 -6.93 72.85
CA ALA A 77 -23.77 -6.70 73.95
C ALA A 77 -24.20 -5.50 74.80
N ALA A 78 -24.59 -4.38 74.16
CA ALA A 78 -25.11 -3.20 74.86
C ALA A 78 -26.36 -3.53 75.70
N LYS A 79 -27.32 -4.29 75.14
CA LYS A 79 -28.52 -4.72 75.87
C LYS A 79 -28.22 -5.66 77.05
N ALA A 80 -27.19 -6.50 76.94
CA ALA A 80 -26.74 -7.37 78.03
C ALA A 80 -26.12 -6.54 79.17
N LEU A 81 -25.28 -5.56 78.83
CA LEU A 81 -24.70 -4.61 79.78
C LEU A 81 -25.77 -3.77 80.48
N ASP A 82 -26.76 -3.25 79.77
CA ASP A 82 -27.87 -2.48 80.35
C ASP A 82 -28.69 -3.29 81.37
N LYS A 83 -28.70 -4.62 81.22
CA LYS A 83 -29.36 -5.55 82.14
C LYS A 83 -28.44 -6.03 83.28
N GLY A 84 -27.18 -5.60 83.30
CA GLY A 84 -26.17 -6.04 84.27
C GLY A 84 -25.66 -7.47 84.06
N ASP A 85 -25.91 -8.07 82.89
CA ASP A 85 -25.42 -9.41 82.55
C ASP A 85 -24.05 -9.32 81.86
N GLU A 86 -23.02 -9.09 82.68
CA GLU A 86 -21.64 -8.96 82.20
C GLU A 86 -21.08 -10.25 81.58
N THR A 87 -21.59 -11.42 81.99
CA THR A 87 -21.13 -12.70 81.44
C THR A 87 -21.59 -12.85 79.99
N LEU A 88 -22.89 -12.59 79.74
CA LEU A 88 -23.43 -12.61 78.37
C LEU A 88 -22.81 -11.52 77.50
N ALA A 89 -22.59 -10.32 78.05
CA ALA A 89 -21.91 -9.25 77.32
C ALA A 89 -20.49 -9.64 76.88
N LEU A 90 -19.74 -10.34 77.75
CA LEU A 90 -18.39 -10.81 77.46
C LEU A 90 -18.37 -11.92 76.40
N GLU A 91 -19.33 -12.84 76.41
CA GLU A 91 -19.49 -13.85 75.36
C GLU A 91 -19.77 -13.21 74.00
N VAL A 92 -20.70 -12.24 73.94
CA VAL A 92 -21.03 -11.52 72.70
C VAL A 92 -19.83 -10.71 72.21
N ALA A 93 -19.08 -10.07 73.12
CA ALA A 93 -17.85 -9.37 72.76
C ALA A 93 -16.79 -10.31 72.16
N GLY A 94 -16.68 -11.54 72.67
CA GLY A 94 -15.83 -12.58 72.08
C GLY A 94 -16.24 -12.91 70.64
N LYS A 95 -17.54 -13.08 70.38
CA LYS A 95 -18.06 -13.30 69.02
C LYS A 95 -17.79 -12.11 68.09
N ILE A 96 -17.94 -10.88 68.58
CA ILE A 96 -17.62 -9.67 67.81
C ILE A 96 -16.15 -9.68 67.41
N ALA A 97 -15.24 -9.98 68.34
CA ALA A 97 -13.80 -10.03 68.06
C ALA A 97 -13.45 -11.06 66.95
N GLU A 98 -14.12 -12.21 66.93
CA GLU A 98 -13.96 -13.20 65.84
C GLU A 98 -14.46 -12.67 64.49
N LEU A 99 -15.63 -12.02 64.47
CA LEU A 99 -16.19 -11.42 63.25
C LEU A 99 -15.31 -10.27 62.73
N GLU A 100 -14.77 -9.44 63.62
CA GLU A 100 -13.84 -8.36 63.27
C GLU A 100 -12.53 -8.90 62.68
N ALA A 101 -11.99 -9.98 63.24
CA ALA A 101 -10.81 -10.63 62.69
C ALA A 101 -11.06 -11.15 61.26
N ASN A 102 -12.21 -11.80 61.03
CA ASN A 102 -12.62 -12.25 59.69
C ASN A 102 -12.83 -11.06 58.74
N ALA A 103 -13.46 -9.98 59.21
CA ALA A 103 -13.66 -8.78 58.40
C ALA A 103 -12.33 -8.14 57.99
N ALA A 104 -11.34 -8.10 58.89
CA ALA A 104 -10.00 -7.61 58.60
C ALA A 104 -9.29 -8.45 57.53
N GLU A 105 -9.42 -9.77 57.57
CA GLU A 105 -8.88 -10.67 56.54
C GLU A 105 -9.52 -10.40 55.16
N ILE A 106 -10.86 -10.32 55.11
CA ILE A 106 -11.58 -10.03 53.86
C ILE A 106 -11.21 -8.63 53.33
N GLN A 107 -11.03 -7.64 54.20
CA GLN A 107 -10.56 -6.32 53.80
C GLN A 107 -9.16 -6.39 53.15
N GLY A 108 -8.27 -7.24 53.68
CA GLY A 108 -6.97 -7.53 53.08
C GLY A 108 -7.10 -8.07 51.65
N HIS A 109 -8.03 -9.00 51.42
CA HIS A 109 -8.32 -9.52 50.08
C HIS A 109 -8.88 -8.46 49.13
N ILE A 110 -9.79 -7.61 49.60
CA ILE A 110 -10.35 -6.49 48.80
C ILE A 110 -9.22 -5.57 48.32
N ASN A 111 -8.31 -5.19 49.21
CA ASN A 111 -7.18 -4.31 48.89
C ASN A 111 -6.22 -4.96 47.88
N ALA A 112 -5.99 -6.27 48.00
CA ALA A 112 -5.18 -7.03 47.05
C ALA A 112 -5.84 -7.05 45.65
N TYR A 113 -7.14 -7.38 45.57
CA TYR A 113 -7.86 -7.38 44.30
C TYR A 113 -7.92 -5.99 43.66
N GLU A 114 -8.07 -4.93 44.44
CA GLU A 114 -8.00 -3.55 43.95
C GLU A 114 -6.66 -3.23 43.31
N THR A 115 -5.56 -3.58 43.99
CA THR A 115 -4.20 -3.38 43.48
C THR A 115 -3.97 -4.17 42.19
N HIS A 116 -4.43 -5.42 42.13
CA HIS A 116 -4.34 -6.25 40.92
C HIS A 116 -5.18 -5.69 39.78
N ALA A 117 -6.40 -5.23 40.04
CA ALA A 117 -7.27 -4.63 39.04
C ALA A 117 -6.65 -3.36 38.45
N GLU A 118 -6.11 -2.46 39.27
CA GLU A 118 -5.45 -1.24 38.79
C GLU A 118 -4.20 -1.54 37.97
N THR A 119 -3.40 -2.52 38.41
CA THR A 119 -2.21 -2.97 37.65
C THR A 119 -2.61 -3.52 36.28
N LEU A 120 -3.63 -4.37 36.22
CA LEU A 120 -4.13 -4.95 34.96
C LEU A 120 -4.70 -3.87 34.03
N LYS A 121 -5.49 -2.92 34.56
CA LYS A 121 -6.00 -1.78 33.76
C LYS A 121 -4.87 -0.99 33.10
N GLN A 122 -3.82 -0.68 33.85
CA GLN A 122 -2.67 0.06 33.31
C GLN A 122 -1.92 -0.75 32.23
N GLN A 123 -1.76 -2.05 32.43
CA GLN A 123 -1.12 -2.95 31.45
C GLN A 123 -1.96 -3.07 30.17
N ILE A 124 -3.28 -3.24 30.30
CA ILE A 124 -4.24 -3.29 29.19
C ILE A 124 -4.17 -2.00 28.39
N HIS A 125 -4.21 -0.84 29.04
CA HIS A 125 -4.15 0.45 28.35
C HIS A 125 -2.83 0.62 27.58
N ARG A 126 -1.70 0.21 28.16
CA ARG A 126 -0.40 0.25 27.46
C ARG A 126 -0.39 -0.67 26.25
N ALA A 127 -0.91 -1.89 26.40
CA ALA A 127 -1.01 -2.85 25.30
C ALA A 127 -1.92 -2.34 24.17
N GLU A 128 -3.06 -1.72 24.50
CA GLU A 128 -3.95 -1.07 23.52
C GLU A 128 -3.23 0.00 22.71
N GLN A 129 -2.47 0.87 23.37
CA GLN A 129 -1.69 1.90 22.70
C GLN A 129 -0.63 1.33 21.76
N GLN A 130 0.09 0.30 22.21
CA GLN A 130 1.12 -0.37 21.41
C GLN A 130 0.54 -1.08 20.19
N ILE A 131 -0.57 -1.81 20.36
CA ILE A 131 -1.27 -2.47 19.26
C ILE A 131 -1.72 -1.42 18.23
N ALA A 132 -2.34 -0.33 18.68
CA ALA A 132 -2.79 0.74 17.78
C ALA A 132 -1.62 1.43 17.05
N GLU A 133 -0.46 1.56 17.69
CA GLU A 133 0.76 2.06 17.05
C GLU A 133 1.25 1.09 15.97
N HIS A 134 1.36 -0.20 16.27
CA HIS A 134 1.79 -1.22 15.30
C HIS A 134 0.82 -1.36 14.11
N GLU A 135 -0.49 -1.21 14.32
CA GLU A 135 -1.47 -1.17 13.22
C GLU A 135 -1.23 0.01 12.27
N ARG A 136 -0.91 1.18 12.81
CA ARG A 136 -0.58 2.37 12.01
C ARG A 136 0.72 2.16 11.25
N GLU A 137 1.74 1.60 11.88
CA GLU A 137 3.01 1.24 11.23
C GLU A 137 2.79 0.26 10.08
N LEU A 138 2.01 -0.81 10.30
CA LEU A 138 1.66 -1.78 9.26
C LEU A 138 0.92 -1.10 8.09
N THR A 139 -0.01 -0.20 8.38
CA THR A 139 -0.75 0.55 7.35
C THR A 139 0.17 1.44 6.53
N MET A 140 1.11 2.14 7.17
CA MET A 140 2.12 2.96 6.50
C MET A 140 3.01 2.11 5.59
N VAL A 141 3.48 0.95 6.07
CA VAL A 141 4.31 0.03 5.28
C VAL A 141 3.53 -0.52 4.08
N LYS A 142 2.28 -0.97 4.25
CA LYS A 142 1.40 -1.42 3.16
C LYS A 142 1.17 -0.32 2.11
N THR A 143 1.02 0.92 2.56
CA THR A 143 0.84 2.07 1.68
C THR A 143 2.12 2.35 0.87
N GLN A 144 3.28 2.34 1.52
CA GLN A 144 4.57 2.55 0.86
C GLN A 144 4.87 1.46 -0.17
N GLU A 145 4.57 0.19 0.15
CA GLU A 145 4.70 -0.93 -0.79
C GLU A 145 3.77 -0.76 -2.00
N SER A 146 2.53 -0.31 -1.79
CA SER A 146 1.56 -0.05 -2.87
C SER A 146 2.02 1.07 -3.80
N VAL A 147 2.56 2.16 -3.24
CA VAL A 147 3.15 3.26 -4.02
C VAL A 147 4.36 2.77 -4.83
N HIS A 148 5.21 1.92 -4.25
CA HIS A 148 6.35 1.35 -4.96
C HIS A 148 5.90 0.49 -6.16
N LYS A 149 4.97 -0.43 -5.94
CA LYS A 149 4.37 -1.26 -7.01
C LYS A 149 3.73 -0.42 -8.12
N ALA A 150 3.02 0.66 -7.77
CA ALA A 150 2.45 1.58 -8.76
C ALA A 150 3.55 2.29 -9.56
N THR A 151 4.63 2.71 -8.90
CA THR A 151 5.78 3.37 -9.53
C THR A 151 6.51 2.43 -10.49
N GLU A 152 6.70 1.16 -10.10
CA GLU A 152 7.26 0.12 -10.97
C GLU A 152 6.39 -0.10 -12.20
N ALA A 153 5.07 -0.24 -12.04
CA ALA A 153 4.15 -0.43 -13.15
C ALA A 153 4.16 0.74 -14.14
N VAL A 154 4.21 1.98 -13.63
CA VAL A 154 4.35 3.18 -14.47
C VAL A 154 5.69 3.18 -15.21
N THR A 155 6.80 2.89 -14.52
CA THR A 155 8.14 2.89 -15.11
C THR A 155 8.26 1.81 -16.21
N GLN A 156 7.74 0.61 -15.95
CA GLN A 156 7.68 -0.47 -16.95
C GLN A 156 6.83 -0.05 -18.15
N SER A 157 5.66 0.53 -17.94
CA SER A 157 4.80 1.04 -19.01
C SER A 157 5.48 2.14 -19.84
N VAL A 158 6.13 3.11 -19.21
CA VAL A 158 6.87 4.18 -19.91
C VAL A 158 8.03 3.60 -20.72
N THR A 159 8.78 2.63 -20.18
CA THR A 159 9.88 1.96 -20.88
C THR A 159 9.38 1.15 -22.09
N MET A 160 8.26 0.44 -21.94
CA MET A 160 7.60 -0.26 -23.04
C MET A 160 7.10 0.72 -24.13
N ASN A 161 6.53 1.85 -23.72
CA ASN A 161 6.06 2.89 -24.65
C ASN A 161 7.19 3.64 -25.35
N GLN A 162 8.35 3.84 -24.72
CA GLN A 162 9.54 4.38 -25.40
C GLN A 162 10.04 3.44 -26.52
N SER A 163 9.96 2.13 -26.30
CA SER A 163 10.36 1.12 -27.28
C SER A 163 9.41 1.10 -28.50
N SER A 164 8.09 1.25 -28.28
CA SER A 164 7.11 1.36 -29.37
C SER A 164 7.18 2.72 -30.10
N LEU A 165 7.48 3.81 -29.39
CA LEU A 165 7.71 5.12 -29.99
C LEU A 165 8.98 5.15 -30.84
N GLY A 166 10.06 4.48 -30.42
CA GLY A 166 11.29 4.32 -31.20
C GLY A 166 11.05 3.59 -32.53
N SER A 167 10.34 2.45 -32.48
CA SER A 167 10.00 1.67 -33.68
C SER A 167 8.98 2.38 -34.60
N ALA A 168 8.07 3.17 -34.04
CA ALA A 168 7.17 4.04 -34.80
C ALA A 168 7.93 5.15 -35.53
N ARG A 169 8.91 5.78 -34.88
CA ARG A 169 9.75 6.84 -35.47
C ARG A 169 10.61 6.32 -36.61
N GLU A 170 11.21 5.14 -36.43
CA GLU A 170 11.99 4.45 -37.47
C GLU A 170 11.10 4.04 -38.66
N SER A 171 9.88 3.58 -38.40
CA SER A 171 8.90 3.27 -39.45
C SER A 171 8.48 4.50 -40.24
N LEU A 172 8.33 5.66 -39.58
CA LEU A 172 8.03 6.93 -40.23
C LEU A 172 9.18 7.41 -41.12
N GLU A 173 10.44 7.23 -40.70
CA GLU A 173 11.60 7.50 -41.55
C GLU A 173 11.65 6.58 -42.78
N ARG A 174 11.35 5.28 -42.62
CA ARG A 174 11.26 4.34 -43.75
C ARG A 174 10.17 4.76 -44.76
N ILE A 175 9.00 5.19 -44.27
CA ILE A 175 7.90 5.67 -45.13
C ILE A 175 8.34 6.92 -45.90
N LYS A 176 8.97 7.90 -45.22
CA LYS A 176 9.50 9.11 -45.86
C LYS A 176 10.55 8.79 -46.93
N LYS A 177 11.53 7.93 -46.63
CA LYS A 177 12.54 7.49 -47.61
C LYS A 177 11.90 6.82 -48.83
N LYS A 178 10.86 6.00 -48.63
CA LYS A 178 10.13 5.34 -49.73
C LYS A 178 9.36 6.33 -50.59
N GLN A 179 8.77 7.37 -49.99
CA GLN A 179 8.08 8.43 -50.73
C GLN A 179 9.07 9.28 -51.53
N GLN A 180 10.19 9.69 -50.93
CA GLN A 180 11.25 10.42 -51.62
C GLN A 180 11.78 9.62 -52.82
N LEU A 181 12.11 8.34 -52.62
CA LEU A 181 12.58 7.47 -53.71
C LEU A 181 11.57 7.35 -54.85
N ARG A 182 10.26 7.36 -54.55
CA ARG A 182 9.22 7.37 -55.60
C ARG A 182 9.24 8.68 -56.38
N GLN A 183 9.38 9.81 -55.70
CA GLN A 183 9.46 11.12 -56.34
C GLN A 183 10.72 11.24 -57.21
N ASP A 184 11.86 10.81 -56.69
CA ASP A 184 13.13 10.77 -57.44
C ASP A 184 13.01 9.87 -58.69
N LYS A 185 12.29 8.75 -58.60
CA LYS A 185 12.02 7.87 -59.76
C LYS A 185 11.14 8.53 -60.82
N VAL A 186 10.18 9.36 -60.43
CA VAL A 186 9.36 10.12 -61.39
C VAL A 186 10.24 11.14 -62.11
N VAL A 187 11.04 11.91 -61.37
CA VAL A 187 11.98 12.89 -61.96
C VAL A 187 13.01 12.21 -62.86
N ALA A 188 13.60 11.10 -62.43
CA ALA A 188 14.52 10.33 -63.26
C ALA A 188 13.83 9.75 -64.51
N GLY A 189 12.56 9.33 -64.39
CA GLY A 189 11.76 8.88 -65.51
C GLY A 189 11.49 9.98 -66.53
N GLU A 190 11.19 11.20 -66.08
CA GLU A 190 11.03 12.38 -66.95
C GLU A 190 12.35 12.74 -67.66
N GLN A 191 13.47 12.73 -66.93
CA GLN A 191 14.80 12.98 -67.52
C GLN A 191 15.20 11.92 -68.55
N LEU A 192 15.04 10.63 -68.21
CA LEU A 192 15.31 9.54 -69.14
C LEU A 192 14.36 9.61 -70.35
N HIS A 193 13.08 9.92 -70.15
CA HIS A 193 12.16 10.11 -71.27
C HIS A 193 12.59 11.31 -72.14
N ALA A 194 13.11 12.40 -71.57
CA ALA A 194 13.66 13.50 -72.34
C ALA A 194 14.88 13.05 -73.19
N GLU A 195 15.80 12.26 -72.61
CA GLU A 195 16.95 11.68 -73.32
C GLU A 195 16.55 10.69 -74.42
N PHE A 196 15.57 9.82 -74.18
CA PHE A 196 15.13 8.78 -75.12
C PHE A 196 14.07 9.24 -76.13
N SER A 197 13.41 10.38 -75.92
CA SER A 197 12.39 10.93 -76.85
C SER A 197 12.94 11.41 -78.20
N GLY A 198 14.23 11.20 -78.48
CA GLY A 198 14.80 11.36 -79.82
C GLY A 198 14.97 12.80 -80.31
N SER A 199 14.67 13.81 -79.49
CA SER A 199 14.78 15.22 -79.90
C SER A 199 16.23 15.71 -80.07
N GLU A 200 17.21 15.02 -79.49
CA GLU A 200 18.65 15.30 -79.66
C GLU A 200 19.17 14.91 -81.05
N LEU A 201 18.65 13.83 -81.65
CA LEU A 201 19.05 13.41 -82.99
C LEU A 201 18.45 14.34 -84.05
N ASP A 202 17.17 14.73 -83.90
CA ASP A 202 16.52 15.65 -84.84
C ASP A 202 17.14 17.06 -84.76
N LYS A 203 17.50 17.56 -83.56
CA LYS A 203 18.26 18.81 -83.40
C LYS A 203 19.65 18.75 -84.03
N LYS A 204 20.39 17.66 -83.83
CA LYS A 204 21.71 17.44 -84.45
C LYS A 204 21.63 17.27 -85.97
N LEU A 205 20.55 16.70 -86.51
CA LEU A 205 20.34 16.54 -87.95
C LEU A 205 19.91 17.85 -88.63
N THR A 206 19.20 18.75 -87.95
CA THR A 206 18.94 20.12 -88.42
C THR A 206 20.18 21.00 -88.37
N ASP A 207 20.96 20.95 -87.28
CA ASP A 207 22.19 21.75 -87.15
C ASP A 207 23.29 21.27 -88.11
N ALA A 208 23.30 19.99 -88.48
CA ALA A 208 24.21 19.42 -89.50
C ALA A 208 23.73 19.61 -90.95
N GLY A 209 22.56 20.22 -91.18
CA GLY A 209 22.04 20.50 -92.53
C GLY A 209 21.61 19.27 -93.33
N ILE A 210 21.34 18.13 -92.69
CA ILE A 210 21.05 16.84 -93.36
C ILE A 210 19.55 16.65 -93.64
N LYS A 211 18.67 17.32 -92.88
CA LYS A 211 17.21 17.27 -93.11
C LYS A 211 16.77 18.56 -93.83
N GLY A 212 16.83 18.53 -95.16
CA GLY A 212 16.39 19.63 -96.02
C GLY A 212 14.88 19.83 -95.99
N GLU A 213 14.47 21.10 -96.15
CA GLU A 213 13.10 21.57 -96.25
C GLU A 213 12.26 20.74 -97.23
N ALA A 214 11.01 20.51 -96.84
CA ALA A 214 9.99 19.81 -97.61
C ALA A 214 9.92 20.29 -99.07
N SER A 215 10.17 19.38 -100.02
CA SER A 215 9.98 19.63 -101.46
C SER A 215 8.54 20.04 -101.75
N LYS A 216 8.42 21.18 -102.42
CA LYS A 216 7.17 21.84 -102.75
C LYS A 216 6.37 21.02 -103.77
N ALA A 217 5.05 21.02 -103.59
CA ALA A 217 4.06 20.36 -104.44
C ALA A 217 4.10 20.76 -105.93
N GLU A 218 4.89 21.77 -106.30
CA GLU A 218 5.12 22.25 -107.66
C GLU A 218 5.91 21.23 -108.53
N ASP A 219 6.83 20.45 -107.94
CA ASP A 219 7.64 19.45 -108.66
C ASP A 219 6.81 18.20 -109.06
N VAL A 220 5.78 17.88 -108.27
CA VAL A 220 4.85 16.77 -108.57
C VAL A 220 3.89 17.15 -109.70
N LEU A 221 3.52 18.43 -109.82
CA LEU A 221 2.60 18.93 -110.84
C LEU A 221 3.26 18.99 -112.23
N ALA A 222 4.56 19.31 -112.30
CA ALA A 222 5.34 19.29 -113.54
C ALA A 222 5.47 17.86 -114.11
N ARG A 223 5.65 16.86 -113.24
CA ARG A 223 5.74 15.44 -113.64
C ARG A 223 4.42 14.90 -114.22
N LEU A 224 3.28 15.37 -113.73
CA LEU A 224 1.97 14.93 -114.23
C LEU A 224 1.61 15.57 -115.58
N LYS A 225 1.97 16.84 -115.81
CA LYS A 225 1.75 17.52 -117.10
C LYS A 225 2.62 16.94 -118.23
N ALA A 226 3.85 16.52 -117.94
CA ALA A 226 4.73 15.88 -118.92
C ALA A 226 4.24 14.49 -119.40
N LYS A 227 3.32 13.86 -118.66
CA LYS A 227 2.80 12.51 -118.96
C LYS A 227 1.46 12.53 -119.72
N GLN A 228 0.93 13.70 -120.06
CA GLN A 228 -0.37 13.86 -120.75
C GLN A 228 -0.28 14.39 -122.19
N ASN A 229 0.91 14.75 -122.69
CA ASN A 229 1.15 15.21 -124.07
C ASN A 229 2.13 14.31 -124.84
N GLY A 230 2.13 13.00 -124.56
CA GLY A 230 2.90 11.98 -125.29
C GLY A 230 2.05 10.76 -125.57
#